data_AF-A0A960STB5-F1
#
_entry.id   AF-A0A960STB5-F1
#
_cell.length_a   1.000
_cell.length_b   1.000
_cell.length_c   1.000
_cell.angle_alpha   90.00
_cell.angle_beta   90.00
_cell.angle_gamma   90.00
#
_symmetry.space_group_name_H-M   'P 1'
#
loop_
_entity.id
_entity.type
_entity.pdbx_description
1 polymer ?
#
loop_
_entity_poly.entity_id
_entity_poly.type
_entity_poly.pdbx_seq_one_letter_code
_entity_poly.pdbx_strand_id
1 'polypeptide(L)'
;RASCYRCHPGQETRCLRGAMGSAVVADGTMAMQCQSCHGSMLDVGAAGRTGWLEQPNCQACHTGTAIQNNGQIRYQTAHETDGTLRQAVNQTFATQPNTPANCFSLYRFSAGHGGLQCEACHGSTHAEYPSTHANDNVQSEQLQGHAGMISDCTACHATSPSTTTGGPHGMHPVGQDWVRRHDDAAEDNAAQCRTCHGLDYRGTVLSRSLGDRTLSAFGTRTFWRGFQIGCYTCHAGPSNEHATSNRAPVVANRTASGVAGQPVGVTLSATDADGNPLTLRIVQQPAHGTVALAGTQATYHPDATYVGSDSFTYAAWDGSTDSNLGRVDLTVGNGTCAFDLTARVPSSASTGAGVPFRAAIALSDCADSAVYQWSFDDGTTLPDAGVCHAFTTPGDHVWQLMVTAGGVEKTLEGVVSVAPGADTVLLQVHRATDGSVVFSWPTLPAGYVMEHATRTGSG
;
A
#
# COMPACT_ATOMS: atom_id res chain seq x y z
N ARG A 1 9.49 -4.16 -8.21
CA ARG A 1 9.18 -4.15 -6.76
C ARG A 1 9.62 -5.43 -6.06
N ALA A 2 9.07 -6.60 -6.41
CA ALA A 2 9.45 -7.89 -5.77
C ALA A 2 10.95 -8.18 -5.86
N SER A 3 11.61 -7.82 -6.96
CA SER A 3 13.06 -7.91 -7.13
C SER A 3 13.85 -6.98 -6.18
N CYS A 4 13.37 -5.76 -5.96
CA CYS A 4 13.99 -4.80 -5.04
C CYS A 4 13.93 -5.31 -3.59
N TYR A 5 12.81 -5.91 -3.18
CA TYR A 5 12.64 -6.49 -1.84
C TYR A 5 13.44 -7.77 -1.60
N ARG A 6 14.12 -8.32 -2.62
CA ARG A 6 15.15 -9.35 -2.38
C ARG A 6 16.42 -8.76 -1.75
N CYS A 7 16.63 -7.46 -1.90
CA CYS A 7 17.79 -6.73 -1.38
C CYS A 7 17.41 -5.72 -0.28
N HIS A 8 16.12 -5.45 -0.09
CA HIS A 8 15.57 -4.50 0.89
C HIS A 8 14.50 -5.16 1.76
N PRO A 9 14.40 -4.87 3.06
CA PRO A 9 13.50 -5.54 4.02
C PRO A 9 11.98 -5.29 3.80
N GLY A 10 11.59 -4.68 2.68
CA GLY A 10 10.36 -3.89 2.56
C GLY A 10 9.05 -4.59 2.22
N GLN A 11 9.01 -5.91 2.00
CA GLN A 11 7.73 -6.61 1.86
C GLN A 11 7.06 -6.88 3.21
N GLU A 12 7.84 -7.24 4.23
CA GLU A 12 7.33 -7.54 5.58
C GLU A 12 7.20 -6.28 6.44
N THR A 13 8.16 -5.36 6.34
CA THR A 13 8.25 -4.15 7.19
C THR A 13 7.41 -2.97 6.69
N ARG A 14 6.74 -3.10 5.52
CA ARG A 14 6.00 -2.02 4.85
C ARG A 14 6.84 -0.73 4.73
N CYS A 15 8.08 -0.84 4.23
CA CYS A 15 9.05 0.26 4.16
C CYS A 15 8.54 1.53 3.47
N LEU A 16 7.51 1.42 2.62
CA LEU A 16 6.91 2.54 1.89
C LEU A 16 5.76 3.12 2.70
N ARG A 17 6.01 4.25 3.35
CA ARG A 17 5.03 5.00 4.16
C ARG A 17 4.72 6.35 3.51
N GLY A 18 3.65 6.99 3.99
CA GLY A 18 3.25 8.34 3.56
C GLY A 18 3.00 8.42 2.06
N ALA A 19 3.64 9.40 1.40
CA ALA A 19 3.36 9.72 0.01
C ALA A 19 3.50 8.52 -0.96
N MET A 20 4.46 7.61 -0.73
CA MET A 20 4.70 6.45 -1.60
C MET A 20 3.67 5.33 -1.42
N GLY A 21 3.19 5.12 -0.19
CA GLY A 21 2.24 4.04 0.12
C GLY A 21 0.77 4.44 -0.03
N SER A 22 0.45 5.73 0.18
CA SER A 22 -0.94 6.22 0.20
C SER A 22 -1.49 6.59 -1.19
N ALA A 23 -0.64 6.77 -2.19
CA ALA A 23 -1.05 7.04 -3.56
C ALA A 23 -1.07 5.74 -4.35
N VAL A 24 -2.27 5.27 -4.69
CA VAL A 24 -2.49 4.04 -5.48
C VAL A 24 -3.33 4.33 -6.72
N VAL A 25 -3.10 3.58 -7.79
CA VAL A 25 -3.94 3.59 -8.99
C VAL A 25 -5.01 2.50 -8.90
N ALA A 26 -5.92 2.45 -9.88
CA ALA A 26 -7.16 1.67 -9.80
C ALA A 26 -6.98 0.15 -9.55
N ASP A 27 -5.85 -0.42 -9.93
CA ASP A 27 -5.51 -1.84 -9.74
C ASP A 27 -4.85 -2.15 -8.37
N GLY A 28 -4.73 -1.15 -7.51
CA GLY A 28 -4.12 -1.28 -6.19
C GLY A 28 -2.60 -1.16 -6.19
N THR A 29 -1.97 -1.03 -7.35
CA THR A 29 -0.54 -0.73 -7.44
C THR A 29 -0.28 0.73 -7.04
N MET A 30 0.91 0.98 -6.50
CA MET A 30 1.29 2.33 -6.08
C MET A 30 1.44 3.25 -7.28
N ALA A 31 0.92 4.46 -7.17
CA ALA A 31 1.09 5.52 -8.16
C ALA A 31 2.55 6.01 -8.22
N MET A 32 3.31 5.85 -7.12
CA MET A 32 4.75 6.10 -7.08
C MET A 32 5.51 4.80 -6.87
N GLN A 33 6.45 4.51 -7.76
CA GLN A 33 7.29 3.31 -7.71
C GLN A 33 8.70 3.69 -7.28
N CYS A 34 9.55 2.71 -6.96
CA CYS A 34 10.94 2.96 -6.59
C CYS A 34 11.64 3.83 -7.67
N GLN A 35 11.42 3.53 -8.95
CA GLN A 35 12.01 4.24 -10.08
C GLN A 35 11.55 5.71 -10.17
N SER A 36 10.36 6.04 -9.65
CA SER A 36 9.90 7.44 -9.56
C SER A 36 10.91 8.32 -8.82
N CYS A 37 11.62 7.76 -7.85
CA CYS A 37 12.64 8.47 -7.08
C CYS A 37 14.07 8.02 -7.42
N HIS A 38 14.28 6.80 -7.90
CA HIS A 38 15.61 6.24 -8.10
C HIS A 38 16.12 6.31 -9.54
N GLY A 39 15.29 6.68 -10.51
CA GLY A 39 15.64 6.64 -11.94
C GLY A 39 15.55 5.22 -12.51
N SER A 40 16.19 5.00 -13.65
CA SER A 40 16.17 3.70 -14.34
C SER A 40 17.02 2.66 -13.60
N MET A 41 16.86 1.37 -13.93
CA MET A 41 17.71 0.32 -13.37
C MET A 41 19.18 0.45 -13.81
N LEU A 42 19.46 1.10 -14.95
CA LEU A 42 20.82 1.43 -15.37
C LEU A 42 21.43 2.47 -14.43
N ASP A 43 20.66 3.49 -14.05
CA ASP A 43 21.10 4.50 -13.07
C ASP A 43 21.30 3.87 -11.70
N VAL A 44 20.43 2.93 -11.30
CA VAL A 44 20.56 2.18 -10.03
C VAL A 44 21.81 1.30 -10.02
N GLY A 45 22.17 0.69 -11.14
CA GLY A 45 23.33 -0.20 -11.27
C GLY A 45 24.64 0.51 -11.63
N ALA A 46 24.66 1.84 -11.73
CA ALA A 46 25.86 2.57 -12.14
C ALA A 46 27.01 2.38 -11.12
N ALA A 47 28.21 2.05 -11.61
CA ALA A 47 29.36 1.71 -10.77
C ALA A 47 29.81 2.84 -9.82
N GLY A 48 29.48 4.09 -10.15
CA GLY A 48 29.78 5.27 -9.32
C GLY A 48 28.61 5.72 -8.44
N ARG A 49 27.45 5.07 -8.51
CA ARG A 49 26.27 5.50 -7.74
C ARG A 49 26.46 5.22 -6.27
N THR A 50 26.29 6.27 -5.48
CA THR A 50 26.36 6.21 -4.01
C THR A 50 24.99 5.91 -3.42
N GLY A 51 24.37 4.78 -3.79
CA GLY A 51 23.12 4.23 -3.22
C GLY A 51 22.11 5.26 -2.70
N TRP A 52 21.78 5.18 -1.40
CA TRP A 52 20.84 6.06 -0.70
C TRP A 52 21.27 7.53 -0.61
N LEU A 53 22.54 7.85 -0.87
CA LEU A 53 23.11 9.21 -0.80
C LEU A 53 22.80 10.07 -2.05
N GLU A 54 22.26 9.47 -3.10
CA GLU A 54 21.88 10.13 -4.36
C GLU A 54 20.36 10.11 -4.62
N GLN A 55 19.54 10.16 -3.56
CA GLN A 55 18.09 10.35 -3.73
C GLN A 55 17.77 11.80 -4.14
N PRO A 56 16.66 12.00 -4.87
CA PRO A 56 16.21 13.33 -5.25
C PRO A 56 15.86 14.18 -4.03
N ASN A 57 16.05 15.48 -4.20
CA ASN A 57 15.56 16.51 -3.28
C ASN A 57 14.08 16.82 -3.55
N CYS A 58 13.47 17.63 -2.69
CA CYS A 58 12.04 17.95 -2.80
C CYS A 58 11.69 18.65 -4.12
N GLN A 59 12.56 19.56 -4.59
CA GLN A 59 12.35 20.34 -5.81
C GLN A 59 12.33 19.50 -7.09
N ALA A 60 12.82 18.26 -7.04
CA ALA A 60 12.69 17.32 -8.15
C ALA A 60 11.23 16.84 -8.34
N CYS A 61 10.37 16.94 -7.32
CA CYS A 61 8.95 16.62 -7.45
C CYS A 61 8.06 17.85 -7.27
N HIS A 62 8.45 18.79 -6.41
CA HIS A 62 7.70 19.99 -6.06
C HIS A 62 8.19 21.18 -6.87
N THR A 63 7.41 21.61 -7.87
CA THR A 63 7.92 22.54 -8.88
C THR A 63 7.66 24.01 -8.59
N GLY A 64 6.88 24.30 -7.54
CA GLY A 64 6.70 25.65 -7.06
C GLY A 64 5.35 25.91 -6.43
N THR A 65 4.82 27.10 -6.71
CA THR A 65 3.64 27.67 -6.05
C THR A 65 2.40 27.44 -6.90
N ALA A 66 1.22 27.85 -6.42
CA ALA A 66 -0.01 27.74 -7.18
C ALA A 66 0.02 28.53 -8.51
N ILE A 67 0.87 29.55 -8.62
CA ILE A 67 0.93 30.46 -9.77
C ILE A 67 2.27 30.42 -10.53
N GLN A 68 3.29 29.77 -9.97
CA GLN A 68 4.60 29.59 -10.59
C GLN A 68 5.03 28.13 -10.42
N ASN A 69 4.66 27.29 -11.37
CA ASN A 69 4.96 25.86 -11.40
C ASN A 69 5.10 25.37 -12.85
N ASN A 70 5.58 24.14 -13.05
CA ASN A 70 5.72 23.51 -14.38
C ASN A 70 4.41 22.84 -14.82
N GLY A 71 3.27 23.52 -14.75
CA GLY A 71 1.95 22.97 -15.07
C GLY A 71 1.34 22.05 -13.99
N GLN A 72 2.16 21.59 -13.02
CA GLN A 72 1.71 20.88 -11.83
C GLN A 72 2.56 21.28 -10.62
N ILE A 73 1.92 21.54 -9.49
CA ILE A 73 2.59 21.89 -8.23
C ILE A 73 3.48 20.73 -7.74
N ARG A 74 3.05 19.50 -7.96
CA ARG A 74 3.78 18.28 -7.56
C ARG A 74 3.62 17.16 -8.58
N TYR A 75 4.74 16.54 -8.96
CA TYR A 75 4.80 15.33 -9.77
C TYR A 75 4.91 14.05 -8.94
N GLN A 76 4.54 12.92 -9.54
CA GLN A 76 4.72 11.58 -8.97
C GLN A 76 6.10 10.96 -9.27
N THR A 77 6.94 11.65 -10.04
CA THR A 77 8.30 11.23 -10.37
C THR A 77 9.25 12.42 -10.27
N ALA A 78 10.42 12.17 -9.71
CA ALA A 78 11.50 13.14 -9.58
C ALA A 78 12.26 13.37 -10.89
N HIS A 79 12.01 12.53 -11.90
CA HIS A 79 12.75 12.52 -13.15
C HIS A 79 11.88 12.96 -14.33
N GLU A 80 12.51 13.65 -15.27
CA GLU A 80 12.01 13.84 -16.64
C GLU A 80 12.14 12.55 -17.45
N THR A 81 11.58 12.53 -18.66
CA THR A 81 11.59 11.35 -19.54
C THR A 81 12.98 10.96 -20.03
N ASP A 82 13.93 11.89 -20.01
CA ASP A 82 15.34 11.67 -20.35
C ASP A 82 16.20 11.19 -19.16
N GLY A 83 15.58 11.00 -17.99
CA GLY A 83 16.26 10.54 -16.77
C GLY A 83 16.93 11.66 -15.97
N THR A 84 16.84 12.92 -16.39
CA THR A 84 17.34 14.05 -15.58
C THR A 84 16.38 14.39 -14.44
N LEU A 85 16.89 14.93 -13.34
CA LEU A 85 16.05 15.42 -12.24
C LEU A 85 15.27 16.66 -12.68
N ARG A 86 13.98 16.73 -12.32
CA ARG A 86 13.17 17.93 -12.59
C ARG A 86 13.73 19.13 -11.85
N GLN A 87 13.59 20.30 -12.45
CA GLN A 87 13.96 21.57 -11.82
C GLN A 87 12.69 22.34 -11.46
N ALA A 88 12.62 22.81 -10.21
CA ALA A 88 11.52 23.67 -9.77
C ALA A 88 11.63 25.07 -10.39
N VAL A 89 10.48 25.58 -10.85
CA VAL A 89 10.32 26.96 -11.34
C VAL A 89 10.40 27.94 -10.19
N ASN A 90 9.82 27.57 -9.05
CA ASN A 90 9.83 28.36 -7.85
C ASN A 90 10.26 27.50 -6.65
N GLN A 91 11.20 28.00 -5.87
CA GLN A 91 11.82 27.30 -4.75
C GLN A 91 11.17 27.57 -3.39
N THR A 92 10.00 28.23 -3.32
CA THR A 92 9.26 28.48 -2.05
C THR A 92 9.11 27.23 -1.20
N PHE A 93 8.82 26.09 -1.83
CA PHE A 93 8.66 24.78 -1.17
C PHE A 93 9.87 23.86 -1.39
N ALA A 94 10.94 24.36 -1.99
CA ALA A 94 12.18 23.63 -2.10
C ALA A 94 12.91 23.64 -0.74
N THR A 95 13.71 22.62 -0.50
CA THR A 95 14.68 22.63 0.59
C THR A 95 15.73 23.69 0.29
N GLN A 96 16.13 24.49 1.28
CA GLN A 96 17.37 25.25 1.15
C GLN A 96 18.55 24.29 0.93
N PRO A 97 19.65 24.72 0.29
CA PRO A 97 20.83 23.88 0.10
C PRO A 97 21.52 23.61 1.45
N ASN A 98 20.98 22.65 2.20
CA ASN A 98 21.73 21.91 3.19
C ASN A 98 22.32 20.72 2.46
N THR A 99 23.60 20.80 2.12
CA THR A 99 24.43 19.69 1.64
C THR A 99 24.91 18.95 2.90
N PRO A 100 24.23 17.89 3.39
CA PRO A 100 24.65 17.12 4.57
C PRO A 100 26.09 16.59 4.46
N ALA A 101 26.60 16.43 3.24
CA ALA A 101 28.00 16.23 2.91
C ALA A 101 28.32 16.95 1.58
N ASN A 102 29.60 17.26 1.31
CA ASN A 102 30.00 17.89 0.05
C ASN A 102 29.43 17.09 -1.14
N CYS A 103 28.66 17.76 -2.00
CA CYS A 103 27.99 17.21 -3.19
C CYS A 103 26.73 16.33 -2.99
N PHE A 104 26.18 16.14 -1.79
CA PHE A 104 24.94 15.35 -1.59
C PHE A 104 23.79 16.19 -1.04
N SER A 105 22.60 16.15 -1.66
CA SER A 105 21.35 16.78 -1.18
C SER A 105 20.23 15.74 -1.09
N LEU A 106 19.90 15.30 0.13
CA LEU A 106 18.93 14.23 0.35
C LEU A 106 17.70 14.68 1.12
N TYR A 107 16.52 14.17 0.73
CA TYR A 107 15.27 14.32 1.49
C TYR A 107 15.44 13.93 2.97
N ARG A 108 16.03 12.76 3.26
CA ARG A 108 16.18 12.23 4.63
C ARG A 108 17.03 13.11 5.57
N PHE A 109 17.94 13.91 5.00
CA PHE A 109 18.80 14.81 5.78
C PHE A 109 18.45 16.27 5.53
N SER A 110 17.34 16.53 4.84
CA SER A 110 16.82 17.87 4.66
C SER A 110 16.30 18.35 6.02
N ALA A 111 17.03 19.28 6.62
CA ALA A 111 16.58 20.00 7.79
C ALA A 111 15.77 21.22 7.32
N GLY A 112 14.48 21.25 7.69
CA GLY A 112 13.65 22.45 7.65
C GLY A 112 13.41 22.97 9.06
N HIS A 113 13.04 24.24 9.21
CA HIS A 113 12.54 24.79 10.48
C HIS A 113 13.42 24.50 11.72
N GLY A 114 14.69 24.92 11.71
CA GLY A 114 15.54 24.88 12.90
C GLY A 114 16.10 23.50 13.28
N GLY A 115 16.28 22.60 12.32
CA GLY A 115 16.91 21.29 12.52
C GLY A 115 15.95 20.10 12.56
N LEU A 116 14.64 20.33 12.41
CA LEU A 116 13.65 19.28 12.26
C LEU A 116 13.75 18.67 10.85
N GLN A 117 13.71 17.34 10.78
CA GLN A 117 13.69 16.65 9.50
C GLN A 117 12.29 16.77 8.87
N CYS A 118 12.24 16.83 7.54
CA CYS A 118 11.00 17.06 6.80
C CYS A 118 9.91 15.99 7.05
N GLU A 119 10.29 14.75 7.36
CA GLU A 119 9.36 13.67 7.72
C GLU A 119 8.52 13.97 8.96
N ALA A 120 8.95 14.88 9.84
CA ALA A 120 8.14 15.33 10.98
C ALA A 120 6.83 16.00 10.52
N CYS A 121 6.85 16.66 9.35
CA CYS A 121 5.71 17.37 8.77
C CYS A 121 5.07 16.64 7.58
N HIS A 122 5.82 15.76 6.89
CA HIS A 122 5.38 15.08 5.67
C HIS A 122 5.26 13.55 5.78
N GLY A 123 5.63 12.99 6.93
CA GLY A 123 5.72 11.56 7.18
C GLY A 123 7.01 10.96 6.63
N SER A 124 7.47 9.86 7.24
CA SER A 124 8.64 9.13 6.74
C SER A 124 8.30 8.46 5.41
N THR A 125 9.19 8.60 4.42
CA THR A 125 9.05 7.91 3.13
C THR A 125 9.72 6.54 3.14
N HIS A 126 10.71 6.32 4.02
CA HIS A 126 11.49 5.08 4.09
C HIS A 126 11.59 4.59 5.53
N ALA A 127 10.86 3.53 5.87
CA ALA A 127 11.08 2.78 7.11
C ALA A 127 11.95 1.56 6.80
N GLU A 128 13.20 1.76 6.34
CA GLU A 128 14.10 0.65 5.98
C GLU A 128 15.05 0.24 7.13
N TYR A 129 15.13 1.07 8.16
CA TYR A 129 15.64 0.70 9.48
C TYR A 129 14.51 0.92 10.50
N PRO A 130 14.54 0.27 11.67
CA PRO A 130 13.86 0.84 12.83
C PRO A 130 14.28 2.30 12.86
N SER A 131 13.33 3.22 12.75
CA SER A 131 13.67 4.60 13.05
C SER A 131 14.23 4.60 14.47
N THR A 132 15.03 5.60 14.83
CA THR A 132 15.49 5.75 16.22
C THR A 132 14.32 5.93 17.21
N HIS A 133 13.08 5.96 16.71
CA HIS A 133 11.85 6.02 17.47
C HIS A 133 11.04 4.75 17.19
N ALA A 134 10.93 3.86 18.18
CA ALA A 134 10.16 2.61 18.07
C ALA A 134 8.70 2.80 17.63
N ASN A 135 8.21 4.03 17.51
CA ASN A 135 6.91 4.41 16.96
C ASN A 135 7.00 5.78 16.26
N ASP A 136 7.04 5.81 14.93
CA ASP A 136 7.18 7.05 14.11
C ASP A 136 6.13 8.14 14.40
N ASN A 137 5.02 7.78 15.04
CA ASN A 137 3.94 8.70 15.37
C ASN A 137 3.83 9.00 16.87
N VAL A 138 4.52 8.27 17.76
CA VAL A 138 4.36 8.45 19.21
C VAL A 138 4.88 9.79 19.68
N GLN A 139 5.98 10.28 19.12
CA GLN A 139 6.47 11.62 19.47
C GLN A 139 5.45 12.69 19.02
N SER A 140 4.92 12.59 17.81
CA SER A 140 3.91 13.51 17.31
C SER A 140 2.64 13.44 18.17
N GLU A 141 2.12 12.25 18.45
CA GLU A 141 0.98 12.02 19.34
C GLU A 141 1.21 12.57 20.75
N GLN A 142 2.39 12.40 21.33
CA GLN A 142 2.73 12.96 22.64
C GLN A 142 2.78 14.49 22.64
N LEU A 143 3.28 15.10 21.56
CA LEU A 143 3.45 16.55 21.47
C LEU A 143 2.16 17.29 21.13
N GLN A 144 1.34 16.76 20.21
CA GLN A 144 0.13 17.43 19.74
C GLN A 144 -1.18 16.74 20.15
N GLY A 145 -1.11 15.58 20.82
CA GLY A 145 -2.27 14.87 21.35
C GLY A 145 -3.08 14.07 20.31
N HIS A 146 -2.64 14.04 19.05
CA HIS A 146 -3.32 13.30 17.98
C HIS A 146 -2.35 12.67 16.99
N ALA A 147 -2.82 11.60 16.34
CA ALA A 147 -2.05 10.87 15.34
C ALA A 147 -1.77 11.72 14.08
N GLY A 148 -0.59 11.54 13.51
CA GLY A 148 -0.16 12.10 12.24
C GLY A 148 1.04 13.02 12.38
N MET A 149 1.44 13.60 11.24
CA MET A 149 2.50 14.60 11.15
C MET A 149 2.28 15.76 12.14
N ILE A 150 3.36 16.40 12.60
CA ILE A 150 3.25 17.59 13.44
C ILE A 150 2.61 18.71 12.61
N SER A 151 1.36 19.06 12.93
CA SER A 151 0.58 20.09 12.24
C SER A 151 0.23 21.28 13.13
N ASP A 152 0.40 21.13 14.44
CA ASP A 152 0.11 22.18 15.40
C ASP A 152 1.38 22.85 15.87
N CYS A 153 1.64 24.06 15.33
CA CYS A 153 2.83 24.83 15.68
C CYS A 153 2.92 25.06 17.20
N THR A 154 1.78 25.19 17.88
CA THR A 154 1.70 25.36 19.34
C THR A 154 2.16 24.14 20.13
N ALA A 155 2.28 22.96 19.52
CA ALA A 155 2.86 21.79 20.15
C ALA A 155 4.35 21.97 20.49
N CYS A 156 5.03 22.88 19.78
CA CYS A 156 6.45 23.19 20.01
C CYS A 156 6.74 24.67 20.27
N HIS A 157 5.87 25.57 19.82
CA HIS A 157 6.08 27.02 19.91
C HIS A 157 5.07 27.67 20.87
N ALA A 158 5.57 28.37 21.89
CA ALA A 158 4.72 29.12 22.82
C ALA A 158 3.95 30.26 22.13
N THR A 159 4.51 30.83 21.05
CA THR A 159 3.87 31.83 20.20
C THR A 159 4.00 31.40 18.73
N SER A 160 2.89 31.43 18.00
CA SER A 160 2.90 31.14 16.56
C SER A 160 2.96 32.46 15.76
N PRO A 161 3.82 32.56 14.73
CA PRO A 161 3.84 33.74 13.85
C PRO A 161 2.47 33.98 13.21
N SER A 162 2.01 35.22 13.20
CA SER A 162 0.75 35.62 12.51
C SER A 162 1.03 36.40 11.22
N THR A 163 2.06 36.01 10.47
CA THR A 163 2.48 36.67 9.23
C THR A 163 2.21 35.76 8.04
N THR A 164 2.03 36.33 6.84
CA THR A 164 1.75 35.58 5.60
C THR A 164 2.80 34.53 5.25
N THR A 165 4.06 34.74 5.66
CA THR A 165 5.19 33.86 5.34
C THR A 165 5.94 33.35 6.57
N GLY A 166 5.38 33.48 7.77
CA GLY A 166 6.11 33.27 9.04
C GLY A 166 6.38 31.83 9.44
N GLY A 167 5.74 30.84 8.80
CA GLY A 167 5.94 29.42 9.08
C GLY A 167 6.82 28.69 8.04
N PRO A 168 7.01 27.37 8.22
CA PRO A 168 7.77 26.55 7.29
C PRO A 168 7.31 26.74 5.83
N HIS A 169 8.27 26.89 4.92
CA HIS A 169 8.02 27.07 3.47
C HIS A 169 7.12 28.26 3.11
N GLY A 170 7.13 29.32 3.91
CA GLY A 170 6.30 30.51 3.65
C GLY A 170 4.81 30.25 3.85
N MET A 171 4.44 29.23 4.63
CA MET A 171 3.07 28.96 5.04
C MET A 171 2.76 29.69 6.35
N HIS A 172 1.57 30.26 6.46
CA HIS A 172 1.09 30.85 7.71
C HIS A 172 0.34 29.80 8.55
N PRO A 173 0.49 29.80 9.89
CA PRO A 173 -0.36 29.00 10.76
C PRO A 173 -1.84 29.41 10.59
N VAL A 174 -2.73 28.42 10.53
CA VAL A 174 -4.18 28.68 10.49
C VAL A 174 -4.71 28.57 11.92
N GLY A 175 -5.02 29.71 12.53
CA GLY A 175 -5.52 29.81 13.89
C GLY A 175 -6.36 31.06 14.12
N GLN A 176 -7.01 31.14 15.28
CA GLN A 176 -7.95 32.22 15.61
C GLN A 176 -7.31 33.61 15.51
N ASP A 177 -6.05 33.74 15.97
CA ASP A 177 -5.32 35.01 15.90
C ASP A 177 -4.98 35.42 14.46
N TRP A 178 -4.60 34.46 13.61
CA TRP A 178 -4.38 34.70 12.18
C TRP A 178 -5.67 35.16 11.51
N VAL A 179 -6.78 34.45 11.73
CA VAL A 179 -8.09 34.81 11.16
C VAL A 179 -8.50 36.22 11.56
N ARG A 180 -8.21 36.66 12.79
CA ARG A 180 -8.53 38.03 13.24
C ARG A 180 -7.67 39.14 12.61
N ARG A 181 -6.56 38.81 11.95
CA ARG A 181 -5.58 39.78 11.42
C ARG A 181 -5.27 39.60 9.93
N HIS A 182 -5.90 38.62 9.28
CA HIS A 182 -5.61 38.30 7.88
C HIS A 182 -6.14 39.38 6.92
N ASP A 183 -7.09 40.19 7.38
CA ASP A 183 -7.59 41.38 6.72
C ASP A 183 -6.47 42.42 6.53
N ASP A 184 -5.71 42.75 7.59
CA ASP A 184 -4.55 43.65 7.49
C ASP A 184 -3.56 43.15 6.41
N ALA A 185 -3.26 41.84 6.42
CA ALA A 185 -2.34 41.24 5.44
C ALA A 185 -2.90 41.24 4.00
N ALA A 186 -4.23 41.14 3.84
CA ALA A 186 -4.88 41.19 2.55
C ALA A 186 -4.97 42.64 2.02
N GLU A 187 -5.24 43.61 2.88
CA GLU A 187 -5.25 45.04 2.55
C GLU A 187 -3.87 45.53 2.13
N ASP A 188 -2.82 45.09 2.81
CA ASP A 188 -1.43 45.41 2.46
C ASP A 188 -1.05 44.87 1.08
N ASN A 189 -1.29 43.56 0.83
CA ASN A 189 -0.96 42.93 -0.44
C ASN A 189 -1.70 41.60 -0.65
N ALA A 190 -2.96 41.64 -1.07
CA ALA A 190 -3.71 40.43 -1.41
C ALA A 190 -3.03 39.57 -2.49
N ALA A 191 -2.21 40.12 -3.38
CA ALA A 191 -1.56 39.33 -4.43
C ALA A 191 -0.59 38.27 -3.87
N GLN A 192 -0.02 38.48 -2.69
CA GLN A 192 0.88 37.51 -2.05
C GLN A 192 0.18 36.18 -1.73
N CYS A 193 -1.13 36.22 -1.45
CA CYS A 193 -1.94 35.06 -1.12
C CYS A 193 -2.10 34.09 -2.31
N ARG A 194 -2.01 34.61 -3.55
CA ARG A 194 -2.14 33.79 -4.77
C ARG A 194 -1.10 32.67 -4.86
N THR A 195 0.04 32.86 -4.21
CA THR A 195 1.12 31.86 -4.06
C THR A 195 0.60 30.50 -3.60
N CYS A 196 -0.34 30.50 -2.63
CA CYS A 196 -0.91 29.26 -2.09
C CYS A 196 -2.37 29.08 -2.52
N HIS A 197 -3.11 30.18 -2.69
CA HIS A 197 -4.55 30.15 -2.92
C HIS A 197 -4.96 30.24 -4.40
N GLY A 198 -4.01 30.31 -5.33
CA GLY A 198 -4.27 30.38 -6.76
C GLY A 198 -4.65 31.79 -7.24
N LEU A 199 -4.76 31.95 -8.56
CA LEU A 199 -5.08 33.25 -9.19
C LEU A 199 -6.47 33.77 -8.80
N ASP A 200 -7.38 32.87 -8.50
CA ASP A 200 -8.78 33.15 -8.16
C ASP A 200 -9.05 33.13 -6.66
N TYR A 201 -8.04 32.93 -5.80
CA TYR A 201 -8.16 32.92 -4.34
C TYR A 201 -9.08 31.85 -3.74
N ARG A 202 -9.53 30.88 -4.53
CA ARG A 202 -10.43 29.81 -4.06
C ARG A 202 -9.67 28.75 -3.26
N GLY A 203 -8.35 28.75 -3.33
CA GLY A 203 -7.50 27.77 -2.68
C GLY A 203 -6.94 26.77 -3.69
N THR A 204 -5.89 26.09 -3.27
CA THR A 204 -5.32 24.96 -4.01
C THR A 204 -4.92 23.85 -3.04
N VAL A 205 -4.30 22.78 -3.55
CA VAL A 205 -3.71 21.75 -2.70
C VAL A 205 -2.73 22.30 -1.66
N LEU A 206 -2.13 23.48 -1.89
CA LEU A 206 -1.21 24.15 -0.97
C LEU A 206 -1.92 24.87 0.19
N SER A 207 -3.21 25.20 0.05
CA SER A 207 -3.99 25.89 1.10
C SER A 207 -4.83 24.93 1.94
N ARG A 208 -4.54 23.62 1.85
CA ARG A 208 -5.24 22.61 2.62
C ARG A 208 -4.80 22.64 4.08
N SER A 209 -5.75 22.61 5.01
CA SER A 209 -5.44 22.52 6.44
C SER A 209 -4.71 21.23 6.76
N LEU A 210 -3.60 21.30 7.51
CA LEU A 210 -2.81 20.13 7.90
C LEU A 210 -3.44 19.34 9.06
N GLY A 211 -4.41 19.91 9.75
CA GLY A 211 -5.16 19.29 10.84
C GLY A 211 -6.59 19.82 10.92
N ASP A 212 -7.38 19.29 11.85
CA ASP A 212 -8.73 19.80 12.10
C ASP A 212 -8.64 21.18 12.79
N ARG A 213 -9.46 22.14 12.33
CA ARG A 213 -9.47 23.52 12.83
C ARG A 213 -10.90 23.98 13.05
N THR A 214 -11.16 24.59 14.20
CA THR A 214 -12.39 25.34 14.45
C THR A 214 -12.04 26.81 14.60
N LEU A 215 -12.56 27.63 13.70
CA LEU A 215 -12.37 29.08 13.67
C LEU A 215 -13.71 29.75 14.02
N SER A 216 -13.70 30.74 14.91
CA SER A 216 -14.93 31.33 15.46
C SER A 216 -15.01 32.84 15.37
N ALA A 217 -13.94 33.51 14.92
CA ALA A 217 -13.87 34.96 14.78
C ALA A 217 -14.96 35.57 13.88
N PHE A 218 -15.49 34.82 12.91
CA PHE A 218 -16.51 35.27 11.95
C PHE A 218 -17.67 34.28 11.82
N GLY A 219 -18.12 33.76 12.98
CA GLY A 219 -19.01 32.61 13.05
C GLY A 219 -18.22 31.30 13.09
N THR A 220 -18.77 30.32 13.79
CA THR A 220 -18.09 29.02 13.97
C THR A 220 -18.04 28.28 12.65
N ARG A 221 -16.83 28.02 12.15
CA ARG A 221 -16.54 27.22 10.97
C ARG A 221 -15.54 26.13 11.35
N THR A 222 -15.82 24.92 10.88
CA THR A 222 -14.97 23.76 11.11
C THR A 222 -14.35 23.34 9.79
N PHE A 223 -13.03 23.23 9.79
CA PHE A 223 -12.22 22.76 8.67
C PHE A 223 -11.58 21.46 9.08
N TRP A 224 -11.96 20.37 8.43
CA TRP A 224 -11.33 19.07 8.65
C TRP A 224 -9.94 19.03 8.00
N ARG A 225 -9.07 18.13 8.44
CA ARG A 225 -7.74 17.91 7.87
C ARG A 225 -7.83 17.64 6.37
N GLY A 226 -7.18 18.49 5.56
CA GLY A 226 -7.21 18.42 4.10
C GLY A 226 -8.27 19.31 3.45
N PHE A 227 -9.04 20.07 4.24
CA PHE A 227 -9.97 21.08 3.75
C PHE A 227 -9.19 22.22 3.09
N GLN A 228 -9.54 22.54 1.85
CA GLN A 228 -8.93 23.60 1.05
C GLN A 228 -9.53 24.95 1.42
N ILE A 229 -8.74 25.77 2.11
CA ILE A 229 -9.17 27.08 2.59
C ILE A 229 -8.85 28.12 1.52
N GLY A 230 -9.81 28.99 1.21
CA GLY A 230 -9.66 30.14 0.31
C GLY A 230 -10.49 31.33 0.81
N CYS A 231 -10.36 32.47 0.14
CA CYS A 231 -11.15 33.66 0.48
C CYS A 231 -12.65 33.36 0.40
N TYR A 232 -13.06 32.64 -0.66
CA TYR A 232 -14.44 32.25 -0.95
C TYR A 232 -15.07 31.28 0.05
N THR A 233 -14.24 30.70 0.93
CA THR A 233 -14.74 29.86 2.00
C THR A 233 -15.52 30.70 3.02
N CYS A 234 -15.03 31.90 3.36
CA CYS A 234 -15.60 32.75 4.41
C CYS A 234 -16.19 34.06 3.89
N HIS A 235 -15.62 34.59 2.81
CA HIS A 235 -15.90 35.88 2.21
C HIS A 235 -16.25 35.71 0.73
N ALA A 236 -16.59 36.79 0.05
CA ALA A 236 -16.75 36.79 -1.40
C ALA A 236 -15.49 37.32 -2.06
N GLY A 237 -14.44 36.51 -2.05
CA GLY A 237 -13.13 36.92 -2.56
C GLY A 237 -12.35 37.83 -1.60
N PRO A 238 -11.19 38.33 -2.04
CA PRO A 238 -10.25 39.07 -1.19
C PRO A 238 -10.71 40.49 -0.84
N SER A 239 -11.67 41.06 -1.58
CA SER A 239 -12.17 42.43 -1.44
C SER A 239 -13.60 42.53 -0.91
N ASN A 240 -14.18 41.41 -0.41
CA ASN A 240 -15.58 41.34 0.07
C ASN A 240 -16.63 41.77 -0.96
N GLU A 241 -16.42 41.39 -2.22
CA GLU A 241 -17.32 41.69 -3.35
C GLU A 241 -18.54 40.74 -3.37
N HIS A 242 -19.52 40.99 -2.49
CA HIS A 242 -20.86 40.34 -2.41
C HIS A 242 -20.90 38.81 -2.23
N ALA A 243 -21.56 38.33 -1.18
CA ALA A 243 -21.73 36.90 -0.88
C ALA A 243 -22.00 36.05 -2.13
N THR A 244 -21.08 35.13 -2.45
CA THR A 244 -21.30 34.16 -3.51
C THR A 244 -22.50 33.29 -3.15
N SER A 245 -23.41 33.07 -4.10
CA SER A 245 -24.52 32.12 -3.93
C SER A 245 -24.09 30.66 -3.97
N ASN A 246 -22.78 30.39 -4.10
CA ASN A 246 -22.21 29.04 -4.19
C ASN A 246 -22.42 28.29 -2.88
N ARG A 247 -23.27 27.28 -2.91
CA ARG A 247 -23.53 26.36 -1.82
C ARG A 247 -22.55 25.20 -1.94
N ALA A 248 -21.90 24.89 -0.82
CA ALA A 248 -20.94 23.80 -0.80
C ALA A 248 -21.59 22.48 -1.25
N PRO A 249 -20.85 21.61 -1.95
CA PRO A 249 -21.34 20.32 -2.33
C PRO A 249 -21.58 19.44 -1.09
N VAL A 250 -22.38 18.40 -1.26
CA VAL A 250 -22.69 17.44 -0.21
C VAL A 250 -22.30 16.05 -0.66
N VAL A 251 -21.61 15.33 0.22
CA VAL A 251 -21.29 13.90 0.07
C VAL A 251 -22.01 13.08 1.12
N ALA A 252 -22.29 11.82 0.80
CA ALA A 252 -23.03 10.92 1.69
C ALA A 252 -22.13 9.79 2.20
N ASN A 253 -22.37 9.32 3.42
CA ASN A 253 -21.67 8.14 3.94
C ASN A 253 -22.01 6.91 3.09
N ARG A 254 -21.09 5.93 3.11
CA ARG A 254 -21.25 4.65 2.42
C ARG A 254 -20.84 3.51 3.33
N THR A 255 -21.35 2.34 3.02
CA THR A 255 -20.89 1.08 3.59
C THR A 255 -20.54 0.14 2.45
N ALA A 256 -19.54 -0.70 2.65
CA ALA A 256 -19.25 -1.81 1.75
C ALA A 256 -18.66 -2.98 2.53
N SER A 257 -18.81 -4.17 1.97
CA SER A 257 -18.23 -5.39 2.55
C SER A 257 -17.48 -6.14 1.46
N GLY A 258 -16.44 -6.84 1.86
CA GLY A 258 -15.64 -7.64 0.95
C GLY A 258 -14.88 -8.74 1.66
N VAL A 259 -14.01 -9.40 0.89
CA VAL A 259 -13.19 -10.51 1.36
C VAL A 259 -11.74 -10.05 1.46
N ALA A 260 -11.02 -10.54 2.46
CA ALA A 260 -9.60 -10.30 2.63
C ALA A 260 -8.82 -10.60 1.33
N GLY A 261 -7.89 -9.71 0.97
CA GLY A 261 -7.09 -9.80 -0.26
C GLY A 261 -7.83 -9.56 -1.58
N GLN A 262 -9.15 -9.30 -1.57
CA GLN A 262 -9.92 -9.01 -2.79
C GLN A 262 -10.30 -7.53 -2.87
N PRO A 263 -10.17 -6.88 -4.04
CA PRO A 263 -10.60 -5.51 -4.23
C PRO A 263 -12.11 -5.33 -4.02
N VAL A 264 -12.51 -4.24 -3.37
CA VAL A 264 -13.90 -3.87 -3.10
C VAL A 264 -14.21 -2.54 -3.80
N GLY A 265 -15.14 -2.59 -4.76
CA GLY A 265 -15.62 -1.39 -5.44
C GLY A 265 -16.68 -0.66 -4.62
N VAL A 266 -16.54 0.66 -4.49
CA VAL A 266 -17.50 1.55 -3.83
C VAL A 266 -17.81 2.76 -4.72
N THR A 267 -19.07 2.92 -5.10
CA THR A 267 -19.52 4.10 -5.84
C THR A 267 -19.79 5.26 -4.88
N LEU A 268 -18.94 6.27 -4.94
CA LEU A 268 -19.08 7.52 -4.19
C LEU A 268 -20.07 8.45 -4.93
N SER A 269 -20.78 9.27 -4.17
CA SER A 269 -21.66 10.29 -4.76
C SER A 269 -21.43 11.64 -4.10
N ALA A 270 -21.49 12.68 -4.92
CA ALA A 270 -21.59 14.05 -4.47
C ALA A 270 -22.70 14.75 -5.24
N THR A 271 -23.35 15.70 -4.59
CA THR A 271 -24.35 16.56 -5.22
C THR A 271 -24.01 18.00 -4.93
N ASP A 272 -24.21 18.85 -5.94
CA ASP A 272 -24.03 20.28 -5.82
C ASP A 272 -25.35 20.98 -6.15
N ALA A 273 -25.76 21.93 -5.32
CA ALA A 273 -27.07 22.56 -5.46
C ALA A 273 -27.09 23.64 -6.56
N ASP A 274 -25.93 24.10 -6.99
CA ASP A 274 -25.72 25.11 -8.02
C ASP A 274 -25.33 24.48 -9.39
N GLY A 275 -25.14 23.16 -9.42
CA GLY A 275 -24.81 22.40 -10.63
C GLY A 275 -23.34 22.50 -11.02
N ASN A 276 -22.46 22.90 -10.09
CA ASN A 276 -21.03 23.03 -10.34
C ASN A 276 -20.38 21.65 -10.59
N PRO A 277 -19.36 21.56 -11.48
CA PRO A 277 -18.61 20.33 -11.68
C PRO A 277 -17.88 19.89 -10.41
N LEU A 278 -17.96 18.59 -10.10
CA LEU A 278 -17.43 18.04 -8.84
C LEU A 278 -16.20 17.17 -9.07
N THR A 279 -15.18 17.43 -8.26
CA THR A 279 -13.98 16.59 -8.17
C THR A 279 -13.93 15.93 -6.80
N LEU A 280 -14.01 14.60 -6.79
CA LEU A 280 -13.88 13.81 -5.57
C LEU A 280 -12.41 13.54 -5.24
N ARG A 281 -12.10 13.43 -3.94
CA ARG A 281 -10.80 12.98 -3.46
C ARG A 281 -10.92 12.15 -2.19
N ILE A 282 -9.98 11.23 -2.01
CA ILE A 282 -9.74 10.59 -0.73
C ILE A 282 -9.04 11.59 0.19
N VAL A 283 -9.57 11.78 1.39
CA VAL A 283 -9.04 12.69 2.41
C VAL A 283 -8.14 11.92 3.38
N GLN A 284 -8.61 10.75 3.84
CA GLN A 284 -7.86 9.85 4.70
C GLN A 284 -7.94 8.42 4.15
N GLN A 285 -6.79 7.77 4.00
CA GLN A 285 -6.70 6.36 3.63
C GLN A 285 -7.12 5.45 4.80
N PRO A 286 -7.57 4.21 4.52
CA PRO A 286 -7.82 3.22 5.56
C PRO A 286 -6.56 2.81 6.32
N ALA A 287 -6.76 2.18 7.49
CA ALA A 287 -5.67 1.70 8.32
C ALA A 287 -5.10 0.35 7.87
N HIS A 288 -5.91 -0.49 7.21
CA HIS A 288 -5.61 -1.87 6.84
C HIS A 288 -5.86 -2.17 5.36
N GLY A 289 -5.52 -1.19 4.53
CA GLY A 289 -5.53 -1.30 3.08
C GLY A 289 -5.28 0.04 2.42
N THR A 290 -5.64 0.15 1.14
CA THR A 290 -5.52 1.39 0.38
C THR A 290 -6.72 1.59 -0.53
N VAL A 291 -7.06 2.84 -0.82
CA VAL A 291 -8.15 3.20 -1.73
C VAL A 291 -7.60 3.98 -2.91
N ALA A 292 -7.88 3.48 -4.10
CA ALA A 292 -7.75 4.20 -5.35
C ALA A 292 -9.07 4.87 -5.71
N LEU A 293 -9.03 6.04 -6.35
CA LEU A 293 -10.22 6.75 -6.80
C LEU A 293 -10.07 7.14 -8.27
N ALA A 294 -11.04 6.71 -9.10
CA ALA A 294 -11.17 7.08 -10.50
C ALA A 294 -12.57 7.68 -10.74
N GLY A 295 -12.64 9.01 -10.84
CA GLY A 295 -13.92 9.71 -10.90
C GLY A 295 -14.74 9.49 -9.63
N THR A 296 -15.88 8.81 -9.76
CA THR A 296 -16.76 8.45 -8.63
C THR A 296 -16.53 7.03 -8.12
N GLN A 297 -15.70 6.23 -8.80
CA GLN A 297 -15.44 4.84 -8.43
C GLN A 297 -14.23 4.77 -7.51
N ALA A 298 -14.47 4.48 -6.23
CA ALA A 298 -13.41 4.08 -5.30
C ALA A 298 -13.21 2.56 -5.37
N THR A 299 -11.96 2.13 -5.26
CA THR A 299 -11.58 0.72 -5.16
C THR A 299 -10.70 0.54 -3.93
N TYR A 300 -11.24 -0.13 -2.92
CA TYR A 300 -10.52 -0.49 -1.70
C TYR A 300 -9.78 -1.81 -1.90
N HIS A 301 -8.48 -1.82 -1.61
CA HIS A 301 -7.61 -2.98 -1.63
C HIS A 301 -7.21 -3.30 -0.19
N PRO A 302 -7.87 -4.27 0.47
CA PRO A 302 -7.51 -4.68 1.82
C PRO A 302 -6.10 -5.29 1.83
N ASP A 303 -5.41 -5.15 2.96
CA ASP A 303 -4.22 -5.95 3.23
C ASP A 303 -4.56 -7.45 3.11
N ALA A 304 -3.65 -8.24 2.53
CA ALA A 304 -3.95 -9.59 2.02
C ALA A 304 -4.63 -10.55 3.02
N THR A 305 -4.39 -10.38 4.32
CA THR A 305 -4.94 -11.23 5.38
C THR A 305 -5.79 -10.44 6.38
N TYR A 306 -6.11 -9.18 6.10
CA TYR A 306 -6.84 -8.35 7.04
C TYR A 306 -8.31 -8.71 7.07
N VAL A 307 -8.82 -8.92 8.28
CA VAL A 307 -10.23 -9.23 8.57
C VAL A 307 -10.65 -8.30 9.70
N GLY A 308 -11.78 -7.62 9.51
CA GLY A 308 -12.28 -6.65 10.47
C GLY A 308 -12.86 -5.42 9.82
N SER A 309 -13.11 -4.41 10.66
CA SER A 309 -13.65 -3.12 10.25
C SER A 309 -12.55 -2.15 9.85
N ASP A 310 -12.66 -1.54 8.68
CA ASP A 310 -11.79 -0.45 8.25
C ASP A 310 -12.64 0.74 7.80
N SER A 311 -12.02 1.89 7.57
CA SER A 311 -12.71 3.03 7.00
C SER A 311 -11.79 4.05 6.36
N PHE A 312 -12.31 4.73 5.36
CA PHE A 312 -11.66 5.89 4.75
C PHE A 312 -12.63 7.06 4.67
N THR A 313 -12.09 8.26 4.49
CA THR A 313 -12.90 9.47 4.32
C THR A 313 -12.63 10.12 2.98
N TYR A 314 -13.64 10.81 2.46
CA TYR A 314 -13.60 11.47 1.16
C TYR A 314 -14.39 12.78 1.18
N ALA A 315 -14.10 13.64 0.21
CA ALA A 315 -14.78 14.91 0.03
C ALA A 315 -14.87 15.27 -1.46
N ALA A 316 -15.81 16.16 -1.79
CA ALA A 316 -15.97 16.75 -3.11
C ALA A 316 -15.54 18.22 -3.09
N TRP A 317 -14.98 18.67 -4.21
CA TRP A 317 -14.63 20.05 -4.50
C TRP A 317 -15.40 20.51 -5.75
N ASP A 318 -16.12 21.63 -5.65
CA ASP A 318 -16.98 22.20 -6.71
C ASP A 318 -16.27 23.27 -7.57
N GLY A 319 -14.97 23.51 -7.34
CA GLY A 319 -14.25 24.65 -7.91
C GLY A 319 -14.13 25.84 -6.98
N SER A 320 -14.82 25.86 -5.83
CA SER A 320 -14.94 26.98 -4.90
C SER A 320 -14.82 26.61 -3.42
N THR A 321 -15.52 25.57 -2.99
CA THR A 321 -15.65 25.14 -1.60
C THR A 321 -15.67 23.62 -1.50
N ASP A 322 -15.19 23.13 -0.36
CA ASP A 322 -15.22 21.71 -0.05
C ASP A 322 -16.57 21.29 0.54
N SER A 323 -16.95 20.04 0.29
CA SER A 323 -18.11 19.42 0.93
C SER A 323 -17.92 19.18 2.44
N ASN A 324 -18.97 18.67 3.08
CA ASN A 324 -18.81 17.89 4.31
C ASN A 324 -17.87 16.70 4.10
N LEU A 325 -17.36 16.11 5.19
CA LEU A 325 -16.56 14.89 5.12
C LEU A 325 -17.49 13.68 5.03
N GLY A 326 -17.35 12.89 3.97
CA GLY A 326 -18.03 11.60 3.82
C GLY A 326 -17.17 10.48 4.38
N ARG A 327 -17.78 9.52 5.07
CA ARG A 327 -17.11 8.32 5.59
C ARG A 327 -17.61 7.07 4.88
N VAL A 328 -16.67 6.20 4.52
CA VAL A 328 -16.97 4.86 4.01
C VAL A 328 -16.55 3.84 5.06
N ASP A 329 -17.52 3.13 5.58
CA ASP A 329 -17.33 1.99 6.49
C ASP A 329 -17.15 0.69 5.70
N LEU A 330 -16.06 -0.01 5.98
CA LEU A 330 -15.68 -1.24 5.30
C LEU A 330 -15.73 -2.41 6.29
N THR A 331 -16.35 -3.51 5.89
CA THR A 331 -16.29 -4.77 6.63
C THR A 331 -15.59 -5.82 5.77
N VAL A 332 -14.43 -6.29 6.23
CA VAL A 332 -13.65 -7.32 5.53
C VAL A 332 -13.82 -8.65 6.27
N GLY A 333 -14.34 -9.66 5.58
CA GLY A 333 -14.48 -11.02 6.08
C GLY A 333 -13.48 -11.99 5.44
N ASN A 334 -13.45 -13.23 5.93
CA ASN A 334 -12.64 -14.32 5.34
C ASN A 334 -13.21 -14.86 4.02
N GLY A 335 -14.47 -14.53 3.68
CA GLY A 335 -15.16 -15.11 2.54
C GLY A 335 -15.59 -16.56 2.78
N THR A 336 -16.10 -17.22 1.73
CA THR A 336 -16.40 -18.65 1.73
C THR A 336 -15.54 -19.27 0.65
N CYS A 337 -14.71 -20.25 0.99
CA CYS A 337 -13.76 -20.80 0.02
C CYS A 337 -14.48 -21.59 -1.07
N ALA A 338 -14.22 -21.25 -2.32
CA ALA A 338 -14.35 -22.19 -3.42
C ALA A 338 -12.96 -22.79 -3.70
N PHE A 339 -12.91 -24.07 -4.07
CA PHE A 339 -11.64 -24.68 -4.40
C PHE A 339 -11.75 -25.92 -5.27
N ASP A 340 -10.79 -26.08 -6.19
CA ASP A 340 -10.59 -27.31 -6.94
C ASP A 340 -9.63 -28.21 -6.17
N LEU A 341 -10.08 -29.44 -5.89
CA LEU A 341 -9.32 -30.44 -5.14
C LEU A 341 -8.92 -31.57 -6.08
N THR A 342 -7.63 -31.89 -6.10
CA THR A 342 -7.09 -33.05 -6.82
C THR A 342 -6.21 -33.89 -5.92
N ALA A 343 -6.32 -35.21 -6.04
CA ALA A 343 -5.45 -36.17 -5.39
C ALA A 343 -4.54 -36.85 -6.44
N ARG A 344 -3.25 -36.93 -6.16
CA ARG A 344 -2.27 -37.68 -6.95
C ARG A 344 -1.78 -38.85 -6.11
N VAL A 345 -2.31 -40.03 -6.44
CA VAL A 345 -2.06 -41.28 -5.73
C VAL A 345 -1.68 -42.34 -6.76
N PRO A 346 -0.60 -43.12 -6.54
CA PRO A 346 -0.30 -44.28 -7.38
C PRO A 346 -1.45 -45.30 -7.35
N SER A 347 -1.84 -45.84 -8.50
CA SER A 347 -2.92 -46.83 -8.58
C SER A 347 -2.52 -48.22 -8.07
N SER A 348 -1.23 -48.47 -7.85
CA SER A 348 -0.71 -49.76 -7.41
C SER A 348 0.52 -49.63 -6.52
N ALA A 349 0.71 -50.58 -5.61
CA ALA A 349 1.86 -50.65 -4.71
C ALA A 349 2.22 -52.10 -4.34
N SER A 350 3.33 -52.28 -3.63
CA SER A 350 3.74 -53.56 -3.03
C SER A 350 3.48 -53.56 -1.53
N THR A 351 3.13 -54.72 -0.97
CA THR A 351 2.95 -54.87 0.48
C THR A 351 4.15 -54.34 1.27
N GLY A 352 3.90 -53.49 2.26
CA GLY A 352 4.91 -52.89 3.14
C GLY A 352 5.70 -51.72 2.52
N ALA A 353 5.52 -51.40 1.24
CA ALA A 353 6.15 -50.25 0.62
C ALA A 353 5.38 -48.95 0.94
N GLY A 354 6.11 -47.86 1.20
CA GLY A 354 5.52 -46.54 1.40
C GLY A 354 4.94 -45.98 0.10
N VAL A 355 3.64 -45.72 0.10
CA VAL A 355 2.90 -45.11 -1.01
C VAL A 355 2.78 -43.60 -0.75
N PRO A 356 3.25 -42.73 -1.66
CA PRO A 356 3.10 -41.30 -1.53
C PRO A 356 1.68 -40.85 -1.92
N PHE A 357 1.01 -40.12 -1.03
CA PHE A 357 -0.26 -39.46 -1.29
C PHE A 357 -0.03 -37.95 -1.34
N ARG A 358 -0.56 -37.27 -2.36
CA ARG A 358 -0.41 -35.82 -2.54
C ARG A 358 -1.75 -35.19 -2.90
N ALA A 359 -2.12 -34.14 -2.18
CA ALA A 359 -3.23 -33.27 -2.49
C ALA A 359 -2.69 -32.02 -3.20
N ALA A 360 -3.43 -31.52 -4.19
CA ALA A 360 -3.23 -30.19 -4.74
C ALA A 360 -4.57 -29.46 -4.74
N ILE A 361 -4.54 -28.23 -4.20
CA ILE A 361 -5.71 -27.36 -4.05
C ILE A 361 -5.43 -26.00 -4.69
N ALA A 362 -6.44 -25.43 -5.33
CA ALA A 362 -6.46 -24.02 -5.74
C ALA A 362 -7.63 -23.34 -5.04
N LEU A 363 -7.35 -22.55 -4.00
CA LEU A 363 -8.35 -21.78 -3.26
C LEU A 363 -8.72 -20.51 -4.03
N SER A 364 -10.00 -20.15 -4.02
CA SER A 364 -10.53 -18.87 -4.48
C SER A 364 -11.57 -18.31 -3.49
N ASP A 365 -11.83 -17.01 -3.60
CA ASP A 365 -12.90 -16.30 -2.89
C ASP A 365 -12.80 -16.28 -1.35
N CYS A 366 -11.64 -16.66 -0.80
CA CYS A 366 -11.36 -16.64 0.63
C CYS A 366 -9.87 -16.41 0.94
N ALA A 367 -9.57 -16.15 2.21
CA ALA A 367 -8.21 -16.03 2.73
C ALA A 367 -7.84 -17.13 3.75
N ASP A 368 -8.67 -18.18 3.89
CA ASP A 368 -8.44 -19.27 4.83
C ASP A 368 -7.36 -20.25 4.36
N SER A 369 -6.77 -20.98 5.32
CA SER A 369 -5.90 -22.11 5.03
C SER A 369 -6.71 -23.40 4.88
N ALA A 370 -6.25 -24.29 4.00
CA ALA A 370 -6.83 -25.63 3.86
C ALA A 370 -6.31 -26.57 4.96
N VAL A 371 -7.22 -27.34 5.55
CA VAL A 371 -6.93 -28.42 6.49
C VAL A 371 -7.14 -29.74 5.77
N TYR A 372 -6.17 -30.66 5.86
CA TYR A 372 -6.18 -31.93 5.15
C TYR A 372 -6.30 -33.09 6.12
N GLN A 373 -7.06 -34.10 5.74
CA GLN A 373 -7.12 -35.37 6.45
C GLN A 373 -7.21 -36.53 5.46
N TRP A 374 -6.16 -37.34 5.41
CA TRP A 374 -6.18 -38.64 4.75
C TRP A 374 -6.69 -39.68 5.72
N SER A 375 -7.56 -40.57 5.25
CA SER A 375 -8.07 -41.74 5.97
C SER A 375 -7.90 -42.98 5.11
N PHE A 376 -7.46 -44.07 5.72
CA PHE A 376 -7.22 -45.36 5.06
C PHE A 376 -8.13 -46.44 5.66
N ASP A 377 -8.38 -47.51 4.91
CA ASP A 377 -9.26 -48.61 5.32
C ASP A 377 -8.74 -49.45 6.50
N ASP A 378 -7.45 -49.34 6.81
CA ASP A 378 -6.84 -49.90 8.02
C ASP A 378 -7.08 -49.03 9.29
N GLY A 379 -7.80 -47.91 9.14
CA GLY A 379 -8.14 -46.98 10.22
C GLY A 379 -7.08 -45.92 10.50
N THR A 380 -5.95 -45.92 9.79
CA THR A 380 -4.94 -44.87 9.96
C THR A 380 -5.44 -43.53 9.39
N THR A 381 -5.02 -42.42 10.00
CA THR A 381 -5.30 -41.07 9.51
C THR A 381 -4.05 -40.20 9.57
N LEU A 382 -3.85 -39.34 8.57
CA LEU A 382 -2.65 -38.50 8.45
C LEU A 382 -3.03 -37.05 8.05
N PRO A 383 -2.63 -36.04 8.83
CA PRO A 383 -3.01 -34.64 8.58
C PRO A 383 -1.91 -33.85 7.85
N ASP A 384 -1.86 -33.93 6.51
CA ASP A 384 -1.01 -33.08 5.67
C ASP A 384 -1.47 -33.11 4.19
N ALA A 385 -1.10 -32.10 3.41
CA ALA A 385 -1.26 -32.10 1.95
C ALA A 385 -0.41 -33.21 1.30
N GLY A 386 0.71 -33.60 1.90
CA GLY A 386 1.56 -34.68 1.41
C GLY A 386 1.92 -35.70 2.48
N VAL A 387 1.44 -36.93 2.35
CA VAL A 387 1.69 -38.01 3.31
C VAL A 387 2.31 -39.24 2.65
N CYS A 388 2.80 -40.17 3.45
CA CYS A 388 3.27 -41.48 3.00
C CYS A 388 2.63 -42.54 3.90
N HIS A 389 2.05 -43.58 3.31
CA HIS A 389 1.38 -44.66 4.03
C HIS A 389 1.71 -46.01 3.40
N ALA A 390 1.85 -47.06 4.21
CA ALA A 390 2.23 -48.40 3.74
C ALA A 390 1.19 -49.44 4.16
N PHE A 391 0.66 -50.18 3.19
CA PHE A 391 -0.34 -51.22 3.41
C PHE A 391 0.32 -52.56 3.72
N THR A 392 -0.12 -53.23 4.78
CA THR A 392 0.50 -54.49 5.27
C THR A 392 -0.14 -55.75 4.73
N THR A 393 -1.30 -55.63 4.07
CA THR A 393 -2.02 -56.74 3.45
C THR A 393 -2.05 -56.58 1.92
N PRO A 394 -2.02 -57.66 1.15
CA PRO A 394 -2.35 -57.62 -0.27
C PRO A 394 -3.85 -57.39 -0.49
N GLY A 395 -4.21 -56.70 -1.57
CA GLY A 395 -5.60 -56.43 -1.95
C GLY A 395 -5.81 -54.99 -2.41
N ASP A 396 -7.05 -54.68 -2.76
CA ASP A 396 -7.48 -53.32 -3.05
C ASP A 396 -7.71 -52.57 -1.74
N HIS A 397 -6.99 -51.47 -1.55
CA HIS A 397 -7.10 -50.64 -0.37
C HIS A 397 -7.77 -49.30 -0.68
N VAL A 398 -8.80 -48.95 0.09
CA VAL A 398 -9.54 -47.68 -0.07
C VAL A 398 -8.85 -46.57 0.70
N TRP A 399 -8.73 -45.41 0.07
CA TRP A 399 -8.30 -44.18 0.72
C TRP A 399 -9.34 -43.08 0.51
N GLN A 400 -9.41 -42.18 1.47
CA GLN A 400 -10.24 -40.98 1.43
C GLN A 400 -9.39 -39.77 1.79
N LEU A 401 -9.58 -38.67 1.07
CA LEU A 401 -9.02 -37.36 1.37
C LEU A 401 -10.16 -36.41 1.64
N MET A 402 -10.26 -35.92 2.86
CA MET A 402 -11.14 -34.81 3.24
C MET A 402 -10.30 -33.53 3.32
N VAL A 403 -10.80 -32.46 2.71
CA VAL A 403 -10.19 -31.13 2.82
C VAL A 403 -11.24 -30.12 3.22
N THR A 404 -10.93 -29.32 4.23
CA THR A 404 -11.78 -28.24 4.73
C THR A 404 -11.07 -26.90 4.57
N ALA A 405 -11.75 -25.91 3.97
CA ALA A 405 -11.25 -24.54 3.86
C ALA A 405 -12.43 -23.55 3.93
N GLY A 406 -12.33 -22.51 4.76
CA GLY A 406 -13.35 -21.44 4.87
C GLY A 406 -14.79 -21.95 5.05
N GLY A 407 -14.97 -22.97 5.89
CA GLY A 407 -16.26 -23.59 6.18
C GLY A 407 -16.80 -24.53 5.10
N VAL A 408 -16.07 -24.71 3.98
CA VAL A 408 -16.42 -25.65 2.91
C VAL A 408 -15.57 -26.91 3.03
N GLU A 409 -16.22 -28.06 2.90
CA GLU A 409 -15.58 -29.38 2.92
C GLU A 409 -15.74 -30.06 1.56
N LYS A 410 -14.67 -30.69 1.07
CA LYS A 410 -14.71 -31.59 -0.09
C LYS A 410 -13.97 -32.87 0.22
N THR A 411 -14.49 -33.96 -0.34
CA THR A 411 -13.94 -35.29 -0.13
C THR A 411 -13.65 -35.95 -1.48
N LEU A 412 -12.47 -36.54 -1.61
CA LEU A 412 -12.09 -37.44 -2.69
C LEU A 412 -11.87 -38.83 -2.12
N GLU A 413 -12.09 -39.84 -2.94
CA GLU A 413 -11.83 -41.24 -2.60
C GLU A 413 -11.20 -41.97 -3.79
N GLY A 414 -10.52 -43.07 -3.50
CA GLY A 414 -9.96 -43.93 -4.53
C GLY A 414 -9.42 -45.22 -3.95
N VAL A 415 -8.75 -46.00 -4.82
CA VAL A 415 -8.22 -47.32 -4.48
C VAL A 415 -6.75 -47.40 -4.88
N VAL A 416 -5.94 -48.07 -4.06
CA VAL A 416 -4.59 -48.54 -4.41
C VAL A 416 -4.61 -50.06 -4.41
N SER A 417 -4.29 -50.68 -5.54
CA SER A 417 -4.15 -52.13 -5.63
C SER A 417 -2.77 -52.57 -5.13
N VAL A 418 -2.74 -53.24 -3.97
CA VAL A 418 -1.52 -53.71 -3.31
C VAL A 418 -1.28 -55.17 -3.68
N ALA A 419 -0.28 -55.40 -4.51
CA ALA A 419 0.14 -56.76 -4.82
C ALA A 419 0.88 -57.36 -3.61
N PRO A 420 0.77 -58.69 -3.37
CA PRO A 420 1.67 -59.37 -2.45
C PRO A 420 3.10 -58.97 -2.79
N GLY A 421 3.91 -58.69 -1.77
CA GLY A 421 5.33 -58.46 -1.96
C GLY A 421 5.93 -59.65 -2.69
N ALA A 422 6.01 -59.58 -4.02
CA ALA A 422 6.83 -60.49 -4.78
C ALA A 422 8.29 -60.14 -4.47
N ASP A 423 9.19 -61.10 -4.66
CA ASP A 423 10.63 -60.86 -4.87
C ASP A 423 10.88 -60.03 -6.15
N THR A 424 9.99 -59.10 -6.48
CA THR A 424 10.12 -58.15 -7.58
C THR A 424 11.11 -57.07 -7.18
N VAL A 425 12.27 -57.17 -7.82
CA VAL A 425 13.36 -56.19 -7.81
C VAL A 425 12.84 -54.90 -8.43
N LEU A 426 12.34 -53.97 -7.61
CA LEU A 426 11.92 -52.65 -8.07
C LEU A 426 13.15 -51.73 -8.18
N LEU A 427 13.28 -51.04 -9.31
CA LEU A 427 14.25 -49.97 -9.48
C LEU A 427 13.90 -48.82 -8.53
N GLN A 428 14.77 -48.56 -7.55
CA GLN A 428 14.65 -47.37 -6.72
C GLN A 428 15.23 -46.17 -7.47
N VAL A 429 14.44 -45.10 -7.55
CA VAL A 429 14.86 -43.83 -8.14
C VAL A 429 14.78 -42.78 -7.05
N HIS A 430 15.89 -42.16 -6.69
CA HIS A 430 15.93 -41.08 -5.71
C HIS A 430 16.70 -39.87 -6.23
N ARG A 431 16.32 -38.68 -5.77
CA ARG A 431 17.05 -37.46 -6.09
C ARG A 431 18.08 -37.21 -5.01
N ALA A 432 19.36 -37.20 -5.37
CA ALA A 432 20.43 -36.92 -4.43
C ALA A 432 20.41 -35.44 -4.01
N THR A 433 21.08 -35.14 -2.90
CA THR A 433 21.16 -33.78 -2.32
C THR A 433 21.83 -32.76 -3.26
N ASP A 434 22.60 -33.21 -4.24
CA ASP A 434 23.20 -32.39 -5.30
C ASP A 434 22.26 -32.14 -6.50
N GLY A 435 21.03 -32.66 -6.46
CA GLY A 435 20.04 -32.52 -7.52
C GLY A 435 20.08 -33.58 -8.61
N SER A 436 21.07 -34.49 -8.59
CA SER A 436 21.15 -35.62 -9.52
C SER A 436 20.09 -36.68 -9.25
N VAL A 437 19.75 -37.48 -10.26
CA VAL A 437 18.81 -38.61 -10.15
C VAL A 437 19.62 -39.89 -10.11
N VAL A 438 19.50 -40.63 -9.02
CA VAL A 438 20.21 -41.89 -8.77
C VAL A 438 19.24 -43.05 -8.93
N PHE A 439 19.67 -44.05 -9.70
CA PHE A 439 18.98 -45.32 -9.90
C PHE A 439 19.71 -46.41 -9.12
N SER A 440 19.02 -47.08 -8.20
CA SER A 440 19.56 -48.19 -7.41
C SER A 440 18.64 -49.39 -7.45
N TRP A 441 19.20 -50.59 -7.64
CA TRP A 441 18.45 -51.85 -7.56
C TRP A 441 18.69 -52.49 -6.19
N PRO A 442 17.68 -53.07 -5.52
CA PRO A 442 17.93 -53.89 -4.34
C PRO A 442 18.77 -55.12 -4.71
N THR A 443 19.49 -55.67 -3.73
CA THR A 443 20.26 -56.92 -3.89
C THR A 443 19.39 -58.00 -4.52
N LEU A 444 19.79 -58.45 -5.71
CA LEU A 444 19.09 -59.51 -6.43
C LEU A 444 19.10 -60.81 -5.60
N PRO A 445 18.01 -61.58 -5.59
CA PRO A 445 18.04 -62.94 -5.07
C PRO A 445 19.11 -63.77 -5.80
N ALA A 446 19.70 -64.74 -5.11
CA ALA A 446 20.69 -65.63 -5.70
C ALA A 446 20.10 -66.36 -6.92
N GLY A 447 20.75 -66.20 -8.10
CA GLY A 447 20.33 -66.84 -9.36
C GLY A 447 19.78 -65.89 -10.43
N TYR A 448 19.63 -64.59 -10.14
CA TYR A 448 19.24 -63.58 -11.13
C TYR A 448 20.47 -62.82 -11.67
N VAL A 449 20.51 -62.58 -12.98
CA VAL A 449 21.57 -61.82 -13.67
C VAL A 449 20.93 -60.63 -14.39
N MET A 450 21.46 -59.41 -14.20
CA MET A 450 21.04 -58.25 -15.01
C MET A 450 21.69 -58.32 -16.39
N GLU A 451 20.89 -58.50 -17.44
CA GLU A 451 21.34 -58.25 -18.81
C GLU A 451 21.26 -56.75 -19.12
N HIS A 452 22.42 -56.13 -19.39
CA HIS A 452 22.50 -54.76 -19.87
C HIS A 452 22.53 -54.76 -21.40
N ALA A 453 21.40 -54.47 -22.05
CA ALA A 453 21.36 -54.27 -23.49
C ALA A 453 21.83 -52.85 -23.83
N THR A 454 23.11 -52.69 -24.19
CA THR A 454 23.61 -51.46 -24.80
C THR A 454 23.05 -51.34 -26.22
N ARG A 455 21.94 -50.60 -26.38
CA ARG A 455 21.58 -50.09 -27.70
C ARG A 455 22.48 -48.88 -28.00
N THR A 456 23.63 -49.14 -28.63
CA THR A 456 24.42 -48.11 -29.30
C THR A 456 23.68 -47.65 -30.55
N GLY A 457 22.71 -46.75 -30.36
CA GLY A 457 22.16 -45.95 -31.45
C GLY A 457 23.16 -44.84 -31.79
N SER A 458 23.88 -45.02 -32.90
CA SER A 458 24.43 -43.90 -33.66
C SER A 458 23.30 -43.31 -34.50
N GLY A 459 23.13 -41.99 -34.44
CA GLY A 459 22.10 -41.25 -35.16
C GLY A 459 21.59 -40.07 -34.35
#